data_AF-A0A1C5USH4-F1
#
_entry.id   AF-A0A1C5USH4-F1
#
_cell.length_a   1.000
_cell.length_b   1.000
_cell.length_c   1.000
_cell.angle_alpha   90.00
_cell.angle_beta   90.00
_cell.angle_gamma   90.00
#
_symmetry.space_group_name_H-M   'P 1'
#
loop_
_entity.id
_entity.type
_entity.pdbx_description
1 polymer ?
#
loop_
_entity_poly.entity_id
_entity_poly.type
_entity_poly.pdbx_seq_one_letter_code
_entity_poly.pdbx_strand_id
1 'polypeptide(L)'
;MLQYTGIPKCVIGIENNKPECIDLLCKKTNGDSTIEVKPLPSVYGTGAELILIEKCLGREVPHGGLPADAGAIVMNVTSVSTLGKYLATGMPVVERTITVDGDACAKPQNIVVPVGTAYQDIIDFAGVKGELGKVVAGGAMMGPAVENLSYPTTKTTSGLIFLSKAAAEPAPVNPCIRCGRCVEYCPMGLEPVEVNQAYAARDVQELGKLHADYCFNCGSCSFVCPAKRPVTQMMSLAKAFYLGEIKKGGNK
;
A
#
# COMPACT_ATOMS: atom_id res chain seq x y z
N MET A 1 -19.58 -5.88 -12.63
CA MET A 1 -18.52 -6.88 -12.45
C MET A 1 -19.08 -8.28 -12.34
N LEU A 2 -19.77 -8.64 -11.25
CA LEU A 2 -20.31 -9.99 -11.04
C LEU A 2 -21.06 -10.55 -12.25
N GLN A 3 -21.97 -9.75 -12.82
CA GLN A 3 -22.74 -10.11 -14.02
C GLN A 3 -21.87 -10.44 -15.26
N TYR A 4 -20.73 -9.77 -15.43
CA TYR A 4 -19.87 -9.90 -16.61
C TYR A 4 -18.77 -10.94 -16.46
N THR A 5 -18.39 -11.28 -15.23
CA THR A 5 -17.29 -12.20 -14.93
C THR A 5 -17.77 -13.57 -14.46
N GLY A 6 -19.07 -13.76 -14.24
CA GLY A 6 -19.62 -15.02 -13.71
C GLY A 6 -19.15 -15.34 -12.28
N ILE A 7 -18.68 -14.33 -11.54
CA ILE A 7 -18.19 -14.52 -10.17
C ILE A 7 -19.41 -14.69 -9.25
N PRO A 8 -19.51 -15.81 -8.50
CA PRO A 8 -20.71 -16.13 -7.74
C PRO A 8 -20.83 -15.36 -6.42
N LYS A 9 -19.72 -14.82 -5.89
CA LYS A 9 -19.68 -14.14 -4.60
C LYS A 9 -18.66 -12.99 -4.57
N CYS A 10 -19.07 -11.88 -3.97
CA CYS A 10 -18.27 -10.69 -3.68
C CYS A 10 -18.12 -10.53 -2.17
N VAL A 11 -16.92 -10.17 -1.71
CA VAL A 11 -16.69 -9.76 -0.32
C VAL A 11 -16.16 -8.34 -0.33
N ILE A 12 -16.86 -7.43 0.35
CA ILE A 12 -16.45 -6.04 0.57
C ILE A 12 -15.79 -5.98 1.94
N GLY A 13 -14.46 -6.01 1.96
CA GLY A 13 -13.66 -5.83 3.18
C GLY A 13 -13.59 -4.36 3.59
N ILE A 14 -13.99 -4.04 4.81
CA ILE A 14 -13.97 -2.67 5.36
C ILE A 14 -13.32 -2.69 6.73
N GLU A 15 -12.36 -1.80 6.98
CA GLU A 15 -11.79 -1.65 8.32
C GLU A 15 -12.88 -1.32 9.36
N ASN A 16 -12.85 -2.01 10.50
CA ASN A 16 -13.87 -1.92 11.54
C ASN A 16 -13.94 -0.55 12.24
N ASN A 17 -12.98 0.34 12.01
CA ASN A 17 -13.02 1.74 12.45
C ASN A 17 -13.94 2.63 11.59
N LYS A 18 -14.66 2.07 10.60
CA LYS A 18 -15.61 2.79 9.73
C LYS A 18 -17.05 2.24 9.88
N PRO A 19 -17.65 2.29 11.07
CA PRO A 19 -18.97 1.69 11.31
C PRO A 19 -20.06 2.28 10.40
N GLU A 20 -20.05 3.59 10.14
CA GLU A 20 -21.02 4.23 9.24
C GLU A 20 -20.96 3.69 7.81
N CYS A 21 -19.76 3.37 7.31
CA CYS A 21 -19.57 2.80 5.97
C CYS A 21 -20.05 1.35 5.91
N ILE A 22 -19.76 0.58 6.96
CA ILE A 22 -20.23 -0.81 7.11
C ILE A 22 -21.77 -0.82 7.12
N ASP A 23 -22.39 0.00 7.98
CA ASP A 23 -23.84 0.08 8.11
C ASP A 23 -24.51 0.49 6.79
N LEU A 24 -23.95 1.49 6.10
CA LEU A 24 -24.47 1.95 4.81
C LEU A 24 -24.40 0.84 3.76
N LEU A 25 -23.26 0.17 3.64
CA LEU A 25 -23.09 -0.88 2.63
C LEU A 25 -23.92 -2.11 2.95
N CYS A 26 -24.01 -2.53 4.21
CA CYS A 26 -24.93 -3.59 4.65
C CYS A 26 -26.39 -3.27 4.27
N LYS A 27 -26.84 -2.02 4.48
CA LYS A 27 -28.18 -1.58 4.07
C LYS A 27 -28.37 -1.62 2.56
N LYS A 28 -27.36 -1.20 1.79
CA LYS A 28 -27.40 -1.15 0.31
C LYS A 28 -27.31 -2.52 -0.35
N THR A 29 -26.66 -3.49 0.30
CA THR A 29 -26.53 -4.87 -0.19
C THR A 29 -27.55 -5.81 0.46
N ASN A 30 -28.46 -5.29 1.28
CA ASN A 30 -29.48 -6.09 1.93
C ASN A 30 -30.38 -6.78 0.88
N GLY A 31 -30.52 -8.10 0.99
CA GLY A 31 -31.26 -8.92 0.03
C GLY A 31 -30.45 -9.46 -1.15
N ASP A 32 -29.20 -9.02 -1.35
CA ASP A 32 -28.30 -9.59 -2.36
C ASP A 32 -27.35 -10.61 -1.72
N SER A 33 -27.73 -11.89 -1.80
CA SER A 33 -26.91 -13.00 -1.27
C SER A 33 -25.54 -13.17 -1.94
N THR A 34 -25.29 -12.49 -3.07
CA THR A 34 -24.01 -12.55 -3.77
C THR A 34 -22.97 -11.60 -3.18
N ILE A 35 -23.37 -10.64 -2.34
CA ILE A 35 -22.48 -9.62 -1.77
C ILE A 35 -22.46 -9.71 -0.24
N GLU A 36 -21.28 -9.92 0.31
CA GLU A 36 -21.02 -9.92 1.75
C GLU A 36 -20.21 -8.69 2.14
N VAL A 37 -20.66 -7.95 3.16
CA VAL A 37 -19.86 -6.88 3.78
C VAL A 37 -19.16 -7.47 5.01
N LYS A 38 -17.83 -7.43 5.02
CA LYS A 38 -17.01 -8.04 6.06
C LYS A 38 -16.16 -6.99 6.78
N PRO A 39 -16.45 -6.69 8.05
CA PRO A 39 -15.57 -5.89 8.88
C PRO A 39 -14.21 -6.58 9.05
N LEU A 40 -13.13 -5.82 8.92
CA LEU A 40 -11.74 -6.28 9.03
C LEU A 40 -11.01 -5.52 10.14
N PRO A 41 -9.97 -6.11 10.78
CA PRO A 41 -9.16 -5.40 11.75
C PRO A 41 -8.54 -4.11 11.16
N SER A 42 -8.60 -3.01 11.91
CA SER A 42 -7.95 -1.75 11.54
C SER A 42 -6.45 -1.79 11.83
N VAL A 43 -5.75 -2.73 11.19
CA VAL A 43 -4.30 -2.93 11.31
C VAL A 43 -3.66 -2.80 9.93
N TYR A 44 -2.58 -2.00 9.84
CA TYR A 44 -1.88 -1.78 8.59
C TYR A 44 -1.37 -3.10 7.99
N GLY A 45 -1.51 -3.26 6.67
CA GLY A 45 -1.22 -4.49 5.95
C GLY A 45 -2.46 -5.31 5.61
N THR A 46 -3.57 -5.17 6.35
CA THR A 46 -4.82 -5.92 6.10
C THR A 46 -5.39 -5.71 4.69
N GLY A 47 -5.17 -4.52 4.10
CA GLY A 47 -5.59 -4.21 2.74
C GLY A 47 -4.68 -4.74 1.63
N ALA A 48 -3.54 -5.38 1.95
CA ALA A 48 -2.70 -6.00 0.96
C ALA A 48 -3.41 -7.22 0.35
N GLU A 49 -3.26 -7.40 -0.96
CA GLU A 49 -4.03 -8.39 -1.73
C GLU A 49 -3.97 -9.81 -1.15
N LEU A 50 -2.78 -10.30 -0.82
CA LEU A 50 -2.59 -11.64 -0.26
C LEU A 50 -3.28 -11.81 1.11
N ILE A 51 -3.14 -10.80 1.97
CA ILE A 51 -3.70 -10.80 3.33
C ILE A 51 -5.22 -10.65 3.27
N LEU A 52 -5.72 -9.86 2.33
CA LEU A 52 -7.15 -9.69 2.15
C LEU A 52 -7.82 -10.99 1.70
N ILE A 53 -7.19 -11.77 0.82
CA ILE A 53 -7.67 -13.10 0.41
C ILE A 53 -7.71 -14.05 1.60
N GLU A 54 -6.64 -14.09 2.41
CA GLU A 54 -6.57 -14.91 3.62
C GLU A 54 -7.67 -14.53 4.62
N LYS A 55 -7.80 -13.23 4.96
CA LYS A 55 -8.79 -12.76 5.94
C LYS A 55 -10.24 -12.87 5.45
N CYS A 56 -10.48 -12.69 4.15
CA CYS A 56 -11.84 -12.77 3.60
C CYS A 56 -12.27 -14.21 3.31
N LEU A 57 -11.40 -15.02 2.70
CA LEU A 57 -11.74 -16.33 2.14
C LEU A 57 -11.09 -17.51 2.88
N GLY A 58 -10.13 -17.28 3.77
CA GLY A 58 -9.38 -18.34 4.44
C GLY A 58 -8.46 -19.11 3.49
N ARG A 59 -8.04 -18.48 2.38
CA ARG A 59 -7.19 -19.09 1.36
C ARG A 59 -5.85 -18.37 1.30
N GLU A 60 -4.78 -19.11 1.03
CA GLU A 60 -3.47 -18.54 0.78
C GLU A 60 -3.18 -18.58 -0.72
N VAL A 61 -2.49 -17.54 -1.20
CA VAL A 61 -1.98 -17.52 -2.57
C VAL A 61 -0.68 -18.33 -2.60
N PRO A 62 -0.52 -19.30 -3.52
CA PRO A 62 0.72 -20.05 -3.64
C PRO A 62 1.94 -19.14 -3.82
N HIS A 63 3.10 -19.59 -3.36
CA HIS A 63 4.36 -18.85 -3.50
C HIS A 63 4.63 -18.52 -4.98
N GLY A 64 4.76 -17.22 -5.30
CA GLY A 64 4.97 -16.74 -6.68
C GLY A 64 3.74 -16.86 -7.59
N GLY A 65 2.60 -17.33 -7.07
CA GLY A 65 1.33 -17.40 -7.77
C GLY A 65 0.62 -16.05 -7.81
N LEU A 66 -0.45 -16.01 -8.59
CA LEU A 66 -1.38 -14.90 -8.69
C LEU A 66 -2.60 -15.12 -7.80
N PRO A 67 -3.32 -14.06 -7.39
CA PRO A 67 -4.61 -14.14 -6.72
C PRO A 67 -5.61 -15.13 -7.37
N ALA A 68 -5.56 -15.22 -8.70
CA ALA A 68 -6.37 -16.13 -9.48
C ALA A 68 -6.08 -17.61 -9.14
N ASP A 69 -4.85 -17.95 -8.75
CA ASP A 69 -4.47 -19.29 -8.31
C ASP A 69 -5.09 -19.66 -6.94
N ALA A 70 -5.50 -18.66 -6.15
CA ALA A 70 -6.33 -18.83 -4.95
C ALA A 70 -7.85 -18.73 -5.24
N GLY A 71 -8.23 -18.64 -6.53
CA GLY A 71 -9.60 -18.50 -6.97
C GLY A 71 -10.23 -17.17 -6.54
N ALA A 72 -9.44 -16.10 -6.51
CA ALA A 72 -9.86 -14.77 -6.09
C ALA A 72 -9.42 -13.69 -7.08
N ILE A 73 -10.22 -12.63 -7.18
CA ILE A 73 -9.85 -11.38 -7.85
C ILE A 73 -10.03 -10.28 -6.81
N VAL A 74 -8.95 -9.56 -6.51
CA VAL A 74 -9.01 -8.42 -5.59
C VAL A 74 -9.03 -7.13 -6.40
N MET A 75 -9.96 -6.25 -6.05
CA MET A 75 -10.11 -4.95 -6.71
C MET A 75 -10.20 -3.84 -5.68
N ASN A 76 -9.47 -2.75 -5.95
CA ASN A 76 -9.64 -1.53 -5.19
C ASN A 76 -11.05 -0.94 -5.41
N VAL A 77 -11.65 -0.38 -4.36
CA VAL A 77 -12.98 0.25 -4.41
C VAL A 77 -13.09 1.36 -5.46
N THR A 78 -12.02 2.13 -5.68
CA THR A 78 -12.00 3.15 -6.73
C THR A 78 -12.15 2.48 -8.10
N SER A 79 -11.40 1.42 -8.37
CA SER A 79 -11.44 0.72 -9.65
C SER A 79 -12.84 0.18 -9.95
N VAL A 80 -13.50 -0.42 -8.95
CA VAL A 80 -14.88 -0.91 -9.09
C VAL A 80 -15.86 0.25 -9.33
N SER A 81 -15.73 1.34 -8.57
CA SER A 81 -16.57 2.53 -8.72
C SER A 81 -16.42 3.19 -10.10
N THR A 82 -15.18 3.39 -10.56
CA THR A 82 -14.91 3.98 -11.88
C THR A 82 -15.36 3.08 -13.01
N LEU A 83 -15.21 1.76 -12.88
CA LEU A 83 -15.74 0.84 -13.87
C LEU A 83 -17.27 0.91 -13.95
N GLY A 84 -17.96 1.02 -12.81
CA GLY A 84 -19.39 1.26 -12.77
C GLY A 84 -19.80 2.55 -13.49
N LYS A 85 -19.08 3.66 -13.23
CA LYS A 85 -19.28 4.92 -13.96
C LYS A 85 -19.06 4.77 -15.47
N TYR A 86 -17.96 4.13 -15.88
CA TYR A 86 -17.65 3.90 -17.29
C TYR A 86 -18.73 3.08 -18.00
N LEU A 87 -19.22 2.00 -17.39
CA LEU A 87 -20.30 1.19 -17.96
C LEU A 87 -21.61 1.97 -18.10
N ALA A 88 -21.87 2.92 -17.21
CA ALA A 88 -23.09 3.74 -17.25
C ALA A 88 -23.00 4.93 -18.24
N THR A 89 -21.82 5.53 -18.42
CA THR A 89 -21.68 6.81 -19.15
C THR A 89 -20.73 6.77 -20.33
N GLY A 90 -19.91 5.73 -20.48
CA GLY A 90 -18.81 5.65 -21.43
C GLY A 90 -17.59 6.50 -21.06
N MET A 91 -17.62 7.26 -19.96
CA MET A 91 -16.54 8.17 -19.57
C MET A 91 -15.36 7.41 -18.96
N PRO A 92 -14.15 7.46 -19.55
CA PRO A 92 -12.98 6.82 -18.98
C PRO A 92 -12.49 7.53 -17.70
N VAL A 93 -11.41 7.02 -17.10
CA VAL A 93 -10.76 7.66 -15.94
C VAL A 93 -10.15 9.00 -16.38
N VAL A 94 -10.90 10.08 -16.19
CA VAL A 94 -10.45 11.47 -16.49
C VAL A 94 -10.14 12.26 -15.23
N GLU A 95 -10.61 11.80 -14.07
CA GLU A 95 -10.43 12.43 -12.77
C GLU A 95 -9.99 11.42 -11.71
N ARG A 96 -9.39 11.93 -10.64
CA ARG A 96 -8.97 11.13 -9.49
C ARG A 96 -9.28 11.84 -8.18
N THR A 97 -9.85 11.11 -7.24
CA THR A 97 -9.88 11.52 -5.84
C THR A 97 -8.48 11.39 -5.23
N ILE A 98 -7.93 12.49 -4.74
CA ILE A 98 -6.63 12.60 -4.09
C ILE A 98 -6.83 13.08 -2.65
N THR A 99 -6.24 12.39 -1.69
CA THR A 99 -6.16 12.85 -0.30
C THR A 99 -4.95 13.77 -0.13
N VAL A 100 -5.17 15.03 0.26
CA VAL A 100 -4.10 15.93 0.69
C VAL A 100 -4.06 15.97 2.21
N ASP A 101 -2.89 15.73 2.80
CA ASP A 101 -2.71 15.67 4.26
C ASP A 101 -1.24 15.95 4.63
N GLY A 102 -0.89 15.88 5.91
CA GLY A 102 0.47 16.04 6.43
C GLY A 102 0.60 17.24 7.37
N ASP A 103 1.69 17.28 8.12
CA ASP A 103 1.92 18.29 9.15
C ASP A 103 2.20 19.69 8.57
N ALA A 104 2.56 19.80 7.28
CA ALA A 104 2.64 21.06 6.56
C ALA A 104 1.40 21.38 5.70
N CYS A 105 0.35 20.53 5.70
CA CYS A 105 -0.88 20.80 4.97
C CYS A 105 -1.78 21.77 5.73
N ALA A 106 -2.19 22.87 5.08
CA ALA A 106 -3.07 23.87 5.69
C ALA A 106 -4.53 23.40 5.73
N LYS A 107 -5.01 22.73 4.68
CA LYS A 107 -6.39 22.22 4.58
C LYS A 107 -6.43 20.73 4.19
N PRO A 108 -6.18 19.81 5.15
CA PRO A 108 -6.30 18.38 4.89
C PRO A 108 -7.70 18.00 4.44
N GLN A 109 -7.82 17.33 3.29
CA GLN A 109 -9.11 16.97 2.69
C GLN A 109 -8.95 15.99 1.53
N ASN A 110 -10.07 15.44 1.05
CA ASN A 110 -10.13 14.73 -0.22
C ASN A 110 -10.59 15.69 -1.31
N ILE A 111 -9.84 15.77 -2.41
CA ILE A 111 -10.17 16.59 -3.58
C ILE A 111 -10.35 15.72 -4.82
N VAL A 112 -11.13 16.17 -5.80
CA VAL A 112 -11.22 15.55 -7.13
C VAL A 112 -10.49 16.45 -8.11
N VAL A 113 -9.51 15.89 -8.80
CA VAL A 113 -8.72 16.62 -9.80
C VAL A 113 -8.70 15.88 -11.13
N PRO A 114 -8.59 16.58 -12.27
CA PRO A 114 -8.26 15.95 -13.54
C PRO A 114 -6.96 15.14 -13.45
N VAL A 115 -6.92 13.99 -14.11
CA VAL A 115 -5.65 13.27 -14.30
C VAL A 115 -4.74 14.15 -15.14
N GLY A 116 -3.53 14.43 -14.65
CA GLY A 116 -2.57 15.31 -15.31
C GLY A 116 -2.37 16.65 -14.60
N THR A 117 -3.21 17.02 -13.64
CA THR A 117 -3.01 18.23 -12.81
C THR A 117 -1.66 18.18 -12.12
N ALA A 118 -0.91 19.29 -12.13
CA ALA A 118 0.41 19.34 -11.51
C ALA A 118 0.30 19.23 -9.98
N TYR A 119 1.31 18.64 -9.34
CA TYR A 119 1.33 18.62 -7.87
C TYR A 119 1.35 20.03 -7.27
N GLN A 120 2.01 20.99 -7.92
CA GLN A 120 2.02 22.39 -7.52
C GLN A 120 0.61 22.98 -7.43
N ASP A 121 -0.25 22.77 -8.44
CA ASP A 121 -1.61 23.30 -8.45
C ASP A 121 -2.43 22.77 -7.25
N ILE A 122 -2.21 21.50 -6.90
CA ILE A 122 -2.86 20.86 -5.75
C ILE A 122 -2.34 21.42 -4.44
N ILE A 123 -1.04 21.67 -4.33
CA ILE A 123 -0.40 22.27 -3.17
C ILE A 123 -0.92 23.69 -2.96
N ASP A 124 -1.03 24.48 -4.03
CA ASP A 124 -1.55 25.85 -3.99
C ASP A 124 -3.03 25.87 -3.57
N PHE A 125 -3.83 24.93 -4.07
CA PHE A 125 -5.23 24.78 -3.68
C PHE A 125 -5.40 24.40 -2.20
N ALA A 126 -4.67 23.37 -1.74
CA ALA A 126 -4.75 22.87 -0.38
C ALA A 126 -4.11 23.84 0.64
N GLY A 127 -3.12 24.61 0.20
CA GLY A 127 -2.33 25.51 1.00
C GLY A 127 -1.30 24.80 1.87
N VAL A 128 -0.23 25.52 2.19
CA VAL A 128 0.86 25.08 3.07
C VAL A 128 0.80 25.88 4.37
N LYS A 129 0.99 25.21 5.51
CA LYS A 129 1.23 25.85 6.81
C LYS A 129 2.69 25.65 7.22
N GLY A 130 3.38 26.74 7.58
CA GLY A 130 4.82 26.71 7.89
C GLY A 130 5.70 26.51 6.65
N GLU A 131 6.90 25.95 6.85
CA GLU A 131 7.86 25.68 5.77
C GLU A 131 7.69 24.25 5.23
N LEU A 132 7.32 24.12 3.95
CA LEU A 132 7.21 22.83 3.26
C LEU A 132 8.61 22.25 3.05
N GLY A 133 8.88 21.09 3.66
CA GLY A 133 10.15 20.39 3.51
C GLY A 133 10.14 19.36 2.39
N LYS A 134 9.07 18.56 2.29
CA LYS A 134 8.97 17.45 1.33
C LYS A 134 7.52 17.13 1.01
N VAL A 135 7.27 16.72 -0.22
CA VAL A 135 5.98 16.15 -0.62
C VAL A 135 6.19 14.67 -0.93
N VAL A 136 5.29 13.84 -0.43
CA VAL A 136 5.25 12.40 -0.74
C VAL A 136 4.01 12.11 -1.58
N ALA A 137 4.18 11.54 -2.77
CA ALA A 137 3.07 11.17 -3.63
C ALA A 137 2.59 9.75 -3.32
N GLY A 138 1.29 9.58 -3.06
CA GLY A 138 0.69 8.31 -2.64
C GLY A 138 0.41 8.27 -1.14
N GLY A 139 0.67 7.12 -0.50
CA GLY A 139 0.48 6.94 0.94
C GLY A 139 1.74 7.26 1.75
N ALA A 140 1.57 7.64 3.02
CA ALA A 140 2.68 8.02 3.91
C ALA A 140 3.78 6.95 4.07
N MET A 141 3.44 5.68 3.88
CA MET A 141 4.36 4.55 4.08
C MET A 141 5.13 4.14 2.82
N MET A 142 4.45 4.09 1.66
CA MET A 142 5.00 3.54 0.41
C MET A 142 5.20 4.60 -0.69
N GLY A 143 4.72 5.82 -0.48
CA GLY A 143 4.81 6.88 -1.48
C GLY A 143 6.25 7.36 -1.69
N PRO A 144 6.68 7.59 -2.94
CA PRO A 144 7.95 8.23 -3.20
C PRO A 144 7.94 9.72 -2.80
N ALA A 145 9.11 10.21 -2.39
CA ALA A 145 9.35 11.65 -2.30
C ALA A 145 9.28 12.26 -3.71
N VAL A 146 8.61 13.39 -3.83
CA VAL A 146 8.47 14.14 -5.08
C VAL A 146 9.71 15.00 -5.27
N GLU A 147 10.42 14.80 -6.38
CA GLU A 147 11.59 15.60 -6.76
C GLU A 147 11.17 16.94 -7.39
N ASN A 148 10.13 16.95 -8.20
CA ASN A 148 9.66 18.13 -8.92
C ASN A 148 8.13 18.29 -8.78
N LEU A 149 7.70 19.43 -8.26
CA LEU A 149 6.29 19.74 -8.02
C LEU A 149 5.50 20.02 -9.31
N SER A 150 6.18 20.27 -10.44
CA SER A 150 5.52 20.35 -11.76
C SER A 150 5.08 18.99 -12.31
N TYR A 151 5.48 17.88 -11.68
CA TYR A 151 5.06 16.57 -12.14
C TYR A 151 3.54 16.40 -12.07
N PRO A 152 2.96 15.76 -13.10
CA PRO A 152 1.53 15.57 -13.17
C PRO A 152 1.09 14.44 -12.25
N THR A 153 -0.13 14.59 -11.73
CA THR A 153 -0.89 13.47 -11.20
C THR A 153 -1.13 12.42 -12.29
N THR A 154 -1.20 11.17 -11.86
CA THR A 154 -1.52 10.02 -12.72
C THR A 154 -2.79 9.35 -12.23
N LYS A 155 -3.32 8.40 -13.00
CA LYS A 155 -4.47 7.57 -12.56
C LYS A 155 -4.22 6.80 -11.25
N THR A 156 -2.95 6.60 -10.88
CA THR A 156 -2.53 5.91 -9.66
C THR A 156 -2.20 6.84 -8.51
N THR A 157 -2.14 8.17 -8.72
CA THR A 157 -1.90 9.11 -7.63
C THR A 157 -3.11 9.12 -6.69
N SER A 158 -2.93 8.62 -5.46
CA SER A 158 -4.01 8.51 -4.47
C SER A 158 -3.98 9.60 -3.39
N GLY A 159 -2.84 10.27 -3.22
CA GLY A 159 -2.67 11.28 -2.18
C GLY A 159 -1.40 12.09 -2.36
N LEU A 160 -1.30 13.21 -1.65
CA LEU A 160 -0.09 13.98 -1.47
C LEU A 160 0.06 14.30 0.02
N ILE A 161 1.17 13.88 0.61
CA ILE A 161 1.49 14.15 2.02
C ILE A 161 2.52 15.26 2.10
N PHE A 162 2.16 16.37 2.73
CA PHE A 162 2.98 17.57 2.87
C PHE A 162 3.71 17.50 4.21
N LEU A 163 5.03 17.31 4.16
CA LEU A 163 5.87 17.23 5.35
C LEU A 163 6.54 18.56 5.61
N SER A 164 6.51 19.02 6.86
CA SER A 164 7.32 20.17 7.26
C SER A 164 8.82 19.87 7.10
N LYS A 165 9.66 20.90 7.10
CA LYS A 165 11.12 20.72 7.11
C LYS A 165 11.60 19.79 8.23
N ALA A 166 11.07 19.95 9.44
CA ALA A 166 11.41 19.11 10.58
C ALA A 166 10.99 17.65 10.38
N ALA A 167 9.80 17.39 9.80
CA ALA A 167 9.33 16.04 9.52
C ALA A 167 10.01 15.41 8.29
N ALA A 168 10.51 16.24 7.37
CA ALA A 168 11.20 15.81 6.16
C ALA A 168 12.62 15.32 6.44
N GLU A 169 13.27 15.80 7.51
CA GLU A 169 14.61 15.40 7.89
C GLU A 169 14.64 13.94 8.40
N PRO A 170 15.51 13.08 7.84
CA PRO A 170 15.68 11.74 8.34
C PRO A 170 16.21 11.78 9.78
N ALA A 171 15.53 11.09 10.70
CA ALA A 171 16.03 10.94 12.05
C ALA A 171 17.39 10.22 12.06
N PRO A 172 18.30 10.55 13.00
CA PRO A 172 19.59 9.89 13.10
C PRO A 172 19.40 8.39 13.34
N VAL A 173 20.11 7.59 12.54
CA VAL A 173 20.05 6.14 12.62
C VAL A 173 20.94 5.66 13.78
N ASN A 174 20.36 4.84 14.66
CA ASN A 174 21.08 4.24 15.77
C ASN A 174 21.37 2.75 15.53
N PRO A 175 22.31 2.14 16.26
CA PRO A 175 22.53 0.70 16.24
C PRO A 175 21.26 -0.11 16.56
N CYS A 176 21.14 -1.31 15.98
CA CYS A 176 20.01 -2.19 16.28
C CYS A 176 20.14 -2.76 17.70
N ILE A 177 19.06 -2.65 18.48
CA ILE A 177 18.97 -3.19 19.85
C ILE A 177 18.28 -4.56 19.92
N ARG A 178 18.03 -5.21 18.77
CA ARG A 178 17.37 -6.53 18.63
C ARG A 178 16.02 -6.66 19.35
N CYS A 179 15.22 -5.60 19.35
CA CYS A 179 13.91 -5.57 20.04
C CYS A 179 12.79 -6.42 19.40
N GLY A 180 12.98 -7.02 18.23
CA GLY A 180 11.98 -7.88 17.58
C GLY A 180 10.79 -7.16 16.89
N ARG A 181 10.55 -5.87 17.13
CA ARG A 181 9.39 -5.14 16.57
C ARG A 181 9.25 -5.20 15.05
N CYS A 182 10.37 -5.24 14.32
CA CYS A 182 10.34 -5.35 12.86
C CYS A 182 9.77 -6.68 12.36
N VAL A 183 9.85 -7.74 13.17
CA VAL A 183 9.27 -9.06 12.91
C VAL A 183 7.80 -9.04 13.32
N GLU A 184 7.50 -8.59 14.54
CA GLU A 184 6.15 -8.52 15.10
C GLU A 184 5.16 -7.72 14.23
N TYR A 185 5.61 -6.60 13.66
CA TYR A 185 4.79 -5.74 12.81
C TYR A 185 4.93 -6.04 11.31
N CYS A 186 5.66 -7.11 10.93
CA CYS A 186 5.73 -7.51 9.54
C CYS A 186 4.41 -8.20 9.15
N PRO A 187 3.63 -7.65 8.22
CA PRO A 187 2.35 -8.27 7.84
C PRO A 187 2.53 -9.60 7.08
N MET A 188 3.74 -9.87 6.57
CA MET A 188 4.10 -11.15 5.94
C MET A 188 4.84 -12.10 6.90
N GLY A 189 5.04 -11.73 8.16
CA GLY A 189 5.78 -12.55 9.13
C GLY A 189 7.27 -12.75 8.79
N LEU A 190 7.87 -11.86 8.00
CA LEU A 190 9.28 -11.95 7.63
C LEU A 190 10.19 -11.60 8.82
N GLU A 191 11.46 -11.99 8.73
CA GLU A 191 12.51 -11.68 9.69
C GLU A 191 13.53 -10.68 9.12
N PRO A 192 13.28 -9.35 9.18
CA PRO A 192 14.12 -8.40 8.46
C PRO A 192 15.58 -8.36 8.93
N VAL A 193 15.85 -8.71 10.18
CA VAL A 193 17.22 -8.73 10.71
C VAL A 193 18.03 -9.83 10.04
N GLU A 194 17.48 -11.04 9.93
CA GLU A 194 18.13 -12.19 9.30
C GLU A 194 18.25 -12.00 7.79
N VAL A 195 17.19 -11.52 7.12
CA VAL A 195 17.23 -11.21 5.68
C VAL A 195 18.35 -10.21 5.36
N ASN A 196 18.52 -9.18 6.20
CA ASN A 196 19.58 -8.20 6.01
C ASN A 196 20.98 -8.77 6.29
N GLN A 197 21.13 -9.72 7.21
CA GLN A 197 22.40 -10.42 7.44
C GLN A 197 22.75 -11.31 6.24
N ALA A 198 21.80 -12.11 5.75
CA ALA A 198 21.97 -12.94 4.56
C ALA A 198 22.31 -12.09 3.32
N TYR A 199 21.65 -10.94 3.15
CA TYR A 199 21.96 -9.99 2.08
C TYR A 199 23.38 -9.40 2.20
N ALA A 200 23.81 -9.03 3.41
CA ALA A 200 25.16 -8.53 3.64
C ALA A 200 26.23 -9.60 3.33
N ALA A 201 25.94 -10.87 3.63
CA ALA A 201 26.76 -12.02 3.28
C ALA A 201 26.65 -12.44 1.80
N ARG A 202 25.73 -11.83 1.03
CA ARG A 202 25.38 -12.22 -0.35
C ARG A 202 24.95 -13.69 -0.47
N ASP A 203 24.36 -14.26 0.57
CA ASP A 203 23.89 -15.64 0.62
C ASP A 203 22.51 -15.78 -0.03
N VAL A 204 22.49 -16.18 -1.31
CA VAL A 204 21.26 -16.33 -2.10
C VAL A 204 20.38 -17.47 -1.57
N GLN A 205 20.99 -18.56 -1.10
CA GLN A 205 20.27 -19.73 -0.61
C GLN A 205 19.53 -19.39 0.68
N GLU A 206 20.18 -18.68 1.59
CA GLU A 206 19.56 -18.23 2.83
C GLU A 206 18.47 -17.19 2.58
N LEU A 207 18.68 -16.26 1.65
CA LEU A 207 17.62 -15.32 1.24
C LEU A 207 16.37 -16.03 0.69
N GLY A 208 16.54 -17.15 0.00
CA GLY A 208 15.45 -18.00 -0.47
C GLY A 208 14.71 -18.69 0.68
N LYS A 209 15.42 -19.26 1.66
CA LYS A 209 14.81 -19.86 2.87
C LYS A 209 14.04 -18.84 3.70
N LEU A 210 14.55 -17.61 3.75
CA LEU A 210 13.91 -16.50 4.47
C LEU A 210 12.79 -15.82 3.68
N HIS A 211 12.45 -16.32 2.47
CA HIS A 211 11.39 -15.79 1.61
C HIS A 211 11.47 -14.27 1.40
N ALA A 212 12.68 -13.75 1.14
CA ALA A 212 12.91 -12.31 1.00
C ALA A 212 12.03 -11.65 -0.08
N ASP A 213 11.60 -12.42 -1.08
CA ASP A 213 10.73 -12.00 -2.17
C ASP A 213 9.27 -11.73 -1.76
N TYR A 214 8.81 -12.22 -0.61
CA TYR A 214 7.48 -11.90 -0.06
C TYR A 214 7.36 -10.46 0.42
N CYS A 215 8.47 -9.76 0.64
CA CYS A 215 8.43 -8.36 1.05
C CYS A 215 7.75 -7.50 -0.04
N PHE A 216 6.65 -6.83 0.30
CA PHE A 216 5.97 -5.87 -0.59
C PHE A 216 6.29 -4.40 -0.25
N ASN A 217 7.39 -4.17 0.49
CA ASN A 217 7.94 -2.84 0.79
C ASN A 217 6.97 -1.91 1.52
N CYS A 218 6.20 -2.46 2.46
CA CYS A 218 5.11 -1.77 3.14
C CYS A 218 5.54 -0.67 4.13
N GLY A 219 6.81 -0.64 4.55
CA GLY A 219 7.30 0.39 5.46
C GLY A 219 7.16 0.08 6.96
N SER A 220 6.31 -0.88 7.36
CA SER A 220 5.98 -1.12 8.79
C SER A 220 7.22 -1.29 9.65
N CYS A 221 8.19 -2.09 9.20
CA CYS A 221 9.41 -2.37 9.94
C CYS A 221 10.30 -1.14 10.15
N SER A 222 10.39 -0.23 9.16
CA SER A 222 11.11 1.04 9.31
C SER A 222 10.38 1.96 10.29
N PHE A 223 9.05 2.03 10.17
CA PHE A 223 8.23 2.93 10.98
C PHE A 223 8.30 2.60 12.48
N VAL A 224 8.20 1.31 12.84
CA VAL A 224 8.20 0.89 14.26
C VAL A 224 9.60 0.76 14.87
N CYS A 225 10.67 0.91 14.07
CA CYS A 225 12.04 0.74 14.53
C CYS A 225 12.43 1.88 15.50
N PRO A 226 12.71 1.60 16.79
CA PRO A 226 13.13 2.63 17.73
C PRO A 226 14.49 3.22 17.36
N ALA A 227 15.34 2.44 16.69
CA ALA A 227 16.65 2.85 16.21
C ALA A 227 16.60 3.62 14.87
N LYS A 228 15.40 3.87 14.32
CA LYS A 228 15.18 4.60 13.06
C LYS A 228 15.95 4.02 11.86
N ARG A 229 16.23 2.71 11.89
CA ARG A 229 16.92 2.04 10.80
C ARG A 229 16.03 2.02 9.55
N PRO A 230 16.61 2.19 8.34
CA PRO A 230 15.87 2.13 7.08
C PRO A 230 15.61 0.67 6.66
N VAL A 231 14.93 -0.10 7.52
CA VAL A 231 14.77 -1.55 7.37
C VAL A 231 14.10 -1.91 6.04
N THR A 232 13.05 -1.19 5.66
CA THR A 232 12.31 -1.41 4.41
C THR A 232 13.20 -1.22 3.18
N GLN A 233 14.06 -0.20 3.18
CA GLN A 233 15.00 0.05 2.09
C GLN A 233 16.01 -1.10 1.97
N MET A 234 16.51 -1.60 3.10
CA MET A 234 17.42 -2.75 3.10
C MET A 234 16.71 -4.03 2.62
N MET A 235 15.46 -4.27 3.04
CA MET A 235 14.62 -5.36 2.53
C MET A 235 14.38 -5.26 1.02
N SER A 236 14.10 -4.06 0.50
CA SER A 236 13.94 -3.83 -0.94
C SER A 236 15.20 -4.21 -1.72
N LEU A 237 16.38 -3.85 -1.20
CA LEU A 237 17.66 -4.21 -1.80
C LEU A 237 17.92 -5.72 -1.74
N ALA A 238 17.65 -6.35 -0.60
CA ALA A 238 17.77 -7.80 -0.44
C ALA A 238 16.87 -8.57 -1.43
N LYS A 239 15.60 -8.17 -1.53
CA LYS A 239 14.65 -8.71 -2.51
C LYS A 239 15.12 -8.52 -3.94
N ALA A 240 15.55 -7.30 -4.30
CA ALA A 240 16.02 -7.01 -5.66
C ALA A 240 17.25 -7.84 -6.04
N PHE A 241 18.19 -8.01 -5.09
CA PHE A 241 19.37 -8.85 -5.27
C PHE A 241 18.99 -10.32 -5.45
N TYR A 242 18.17 -10.88 -4.55
CA TYR A 242 17.71 -12.26 -4.63
C TYR A 242 17.02 -12.55 -5.96
N LEU A 243 16.04 -11.74 -6.36
CA LEU A 243 15.34 -11.91 -7.64
C LEU A 243 16.27 -11.74 -8.85
N GLY A 244 17.29 -10.89 -8.73
CA GLY A 244 18.32 -10.72 -9.75
C GLY A 244 19.17 -11.97 -9.95
N GLU A 245 19.58 -12.62 -8.86
CA GLU A 245 20.40 -13.85 -8.90
C GLU A 245 19.59 -15.08 -9.33
N ILE A 246 18.34 -15.21 -8.87
CA ILE A 246 17.45 -16.29 -9.32
C ILE A 246 17.25 -16.25 -10.83
N LYS A 247 17.08 -15.05 -11.43
CA LYS A 247 16.97 -14.89 -12.89
C LYS A 247 18.22 -15.32 -13.66
N LYS A 248 19.40 -15.27 -13.03
CA LYS A 248 20.68 -15.70 -13.63
C LYS A 248 20.94 -17.20 -13.43
N GLY A 249 20.06 -17.93 -12.76
CA GLY A 249 20.24 -19.34 -12.43
C GLY A 249 21.02 -19.58 -11.14
N GLY A 250 21.09 -18.59 -10.23
CA GLY A 250 21.75 -18.69 -8.92
C GLY A 250 21.06 -19.61 -7.90
N ASN A 251 20.10 -20.42 -8.35
CA ASN A 251 19.39 -21.42 -7.55
C ASN A 251 20.00 -22.83 -7.68
N LYS A 252 21.27 -22.92 -8.13
CA LYS A 252 22.04 -24.15 -8.21
C LYS A 252 22.89 -24.35 -6.96
#